data_AF-T1GQF5-F1
#
_entry.id   AF-T1GQF5-F1
#
_cell.length_a   1.000
_cell.length_b   1.000
_cell.length_c   1.000
_cell.angle_alpha   90.00
_cell.angle_beta   90.00
_cell.angle_gamma   90.00
#
_symmetry.space_group_name_H-M   'P 1'
#
loop_
_entity.id
_entity.type
_entity.pdbx_description
1 polymer ?
#
loop_
_entity_poly.entity_id
_entity_poly.type
_entity_poly.pdbx_seq_one_letter_code
_entity_poly.pdbx_strand_id
1 'polypeptide(L)'
;MAKLLITFAVVAFAAIAVNAQEEPKKEESFEQELCKDKDAGEWFRLVAGEGDNCRDVIQCTSSGLQAIRCPAGLYFDIEKQTCDWKEAVRNCKTKNKERKVKPLLNTHSLACGDGQCIERGLFCNGEKDCADGSDENTCDAENDPNRAPPCDLKTCVLPDCFCSEDGTAIPGDLPVKDVPMMITITFDDAINNNNIELYKEIFNGNRKNPNGCDIKATYFVSHKYTNYSAVQETFRKGHEIAVHSITHNTDEQFWSNATVDDWAKEMAGMRVIAEKFADIPENNIVGVRAPYLRVGGNNQFTMMEEQAFLYDSTITAPLSNPPLWPYTMYFHMPHKCHGNLQNCPTRSHAVWEMVMNELDRRENPENGEYLPGCAMVDSCSNLMDGDQFYAFLNHNFDRHYLKNRAPLGLYFHAAWLKNNPDFLEAFLYWIDEILEKHNDVYFVTMTQVIQWMQYPKTLNEIKNFEPWREKCSVEGKPACWVPNSCRLTSKEVPGETINLQTCGRCPNNYPWLQDPTGDGFF
;
A
#
# COMPACT_ATOMS: atom_id res chain seq x y z
N MET A 1 -55.49 -94.03 23.57
CA MET A 1 -56.40 -94.87 22.75
C MET A 1 -56.79 -94.10 21.50
N ALA A 2 -56.74 -94.75 20.33
CA ALA A 2 -57.47 -94.51 19.07
C ALA A 2 -57.29 -93.15 18.34
N LYS A 3 -56.65 -93.16 17.16
CA LYS A 3 -57.20 -93.15 15.77
C LYS A 3 -57.62 -91.72 15.32
N LEU A 4 -56.95 -91.10 14.34
CA LEU A 4 -56.90 -91.31 12.88
C LEU A 4 -58.22 -90.94 12.14
N LEU A 5 -58.05 -90.22 11.01
CA LEU A 5 -58.93 -89.87 9.86
C LEU A 5 -59.33 -88.37 9.82
N ILE A 6 -58.67 -87.53 9.03
CA ILE A 6 -58.70 -87.32 7.56
C ILE A 6 -60.06 -86.86 7.05
N THR A 7 -60.15 -85.59 6.64
CA THR A 7 -60.71 -85.21 5.32
C THR A 7 -60.21 -83.83 4.88
N PHE A 8 -59.74 -83.79 3.63
CA PHE A 8 -59.28 -82.63 2.85
C PHE A 8 -60.46 -81.77 2.38
N ALA A 9 -60.29 -80.44 2.38
CA ALA A 9 -60.83 -79.56 1.34
C ALA A 9 -60.05 -78.23 1.36
N VAL A 10 -59.18 -78.05 0.35
CA VAL A 10 -58.44 -76.81 0.07
C VAL A 10 -59.33 -75.90 -0.75
N VAL A 11 -59.60 -74.68 -0.27
CA VAL A 11 -60.15 -73.59 -1.09
C VAL A 11 -59.42 -72.28 -0.76
N ALA A 12 -58.64 -71.84 -1.76
CA ALA A 12 -58.20 -70.50 -2.13
C ALA A 12 -57.90 -69.44 -1.05
N PHE A 13 -56.62 -69.03 -1.04
CA PHE A 13 -56.07 -67.84 -0.40
C PHE A 13 -56.74 -66.55 -0.89
N ALA A 14 -57.22 -65.74 0.05
CA ALA A 14 -57.32 -64.29 -0.08
C ALA A 14 -56.61 -63.68 1.14
N ALA A 15 -55.40 -63.17 0.93
CA ALA A 15 -54.58 -62.56 1.97
C ALA A 15 -55.12 -61.16 2.31
N ILE A 16 -55.59 -60.98 3.54
CA ILE A 16 -55.77 -59.65 4.14
C ILE A 16 -54.47 -59.34 4.87
N ALA A 17 -53.57 -58.63 4.19
CA ALA A 17 -52.38 -58.05 4.80
C ALA A 17 -52.74 -56.70 5.40
N VAL A 18 -52.50 -56.58 6.71
CA VAL A 18 -52.60 -55.35 7.49
C VAL A 18 -51.62 -54.32 6.92
N ASN A 19 -52.13 -53.13 6.60
CA ASN A 19 -51.37 -52.01 6.06
C ASN A 19 -50.24 -51.61 7.03
N ALA A 20 -49.00 -51.93 6.67
CA ALA A 20 -47.83 -51.29 7.24
C ALA A 20 -47.72 -49.89 6.64
N GLN A 21 -47.69 -48.86 7.49
CA GLN A 21 -47.47 -47.48 7.10
C GLN A 21 -46.18 -47.37 6.28
N GLU A 22 -46.28 -46.82 5.07
CA GLU A 22 -45.13 -46.30 4.34
C GLU A 22 -44.49 -45.17 5.16
N GLU A 23 -43.21 -45.32 5.47
CA GLU A 23 -42.37 -44.23 5.99
C GLU A 23 -42.34 -43.08 4.97
N PRO A 24 -42.49 -41.81 5.39
CA PRO A 24 -42.33 -40.69 4.48
C PRO A 24 -40.85 -40.61 4.07
N LYS A 25 -40.60 -40.54 2.75
CA LYS A 25 -39.30 -40.20 2.17
C LYS A 25 -38.79 -38.92 2.85
N LYS A 26 -37.59 -38.97 3.42
CA LYS A 26 -36.85 -37.79 3.86
C LYS A 26 -36.72 -36.84 2.66
N GLU A 27 -37.46 -35.74 2.67
CA GLU A 27 -37.02 -34.52 1.99
C GLU A 27 -35.66 -34.16 2.62
N GLU A 28 -34.59 -34.14 1.81
CA GLU A 28 -33.38 -33.40 2.21
C GLU A 28 -33.84 -32.00 2.62
N SER A 29 -33.40 -31.49 3.78
CA SER A 29 -33.97 -30.24 4.27
C SER A 29 -33.68 -29.15 3.23
N PHE A 30 -34.68 -28.32 2.92
CA PHE A 30 -34.53 -27.18 1.99
C PHE A 30 -33.28 -26.32 2.30
N GLU A 31 -32.89 -26.27 3.57
CA GLU A 31 -31.67 -25.62 4.06
C GLU A 31 -30.38 -26.31 3.57
N GLN A 32 -30.34 -27.64 3.53
CA GLN A 32 -29.20 -28.41 3.00
C GLN A 32 -29.01 -28.17 1.49
N GLU A 33 -30.10 -28.10 0.73
CA GLU A 33 -30.03 -27.82 -0.71
C GLU A 33 -29.61 -26.36 -0.98
N LEU A 34 -30.12 -25.40 -0.19
CA LEU A 34 -29.77 -23.99 -0.30
C LEU A 34 -28.30 -23.70 0.09
N CYS A 35 -27.76 -24.44 1.05
CA CYS A 35 -26.40 -24.26 1.58
C CYS A 35 -25.34 -25.14 0.90
N LYS A 36 -25.71 -26.08 0.02
CA LYS A 36 -24.81 -27.05 -0.61
C LYS A 36 -23.65 -26.40 -1.38
N ASP A 37 -23.92 -25.26 -2.00
CA ASP A 37 -22.99 -24.49 -2.82
C ASP A 37 -22.67 -23.13 -2.20
N LYS A 38 -22.51 -23.05 -0.88
CA LYS A 38 -22.15 -21.83 -0.15
C LYS A 38 -20.94 -22.07 0.76
N ASP A 39 -20.03 -21.11 0.82
CA ASP A 39 -18.88 -21.21 1.70
C ASP A 39 -19.30 -20.92 3.16
N ALA A 40 -18.56 -21.47 4.12
CA ALA A 40 -18.85 -21.25 5.53
C ALA A 40 -18.70 -19.75 5.86
N GLY A 41 -19.79 -19.11 6.28
CA GLY A 41 -19.78 -17.68 6.55
C GLY A 41 -20.11 -16.78 5.35
N GLU A 42 -20.55 -17.30 4.21
CA GLU A 42 -20.94 -16.50 3.05
C GLU A 42 -22.38 -15.96 3.17
N TRP A 43 -22.55 -14.64 2.96
CA TRP A 43 -23.82 -13.96 2.83
C TRP A 43 -24.30 -13.94 1.37
N PHE A 44 -25.55 -14.33 1.13
CA PHE A 44 -26.18 -14.39 -0.19
C PHE A 44 -27.65 -13.93 -0.14
N ARG A 45 -28.23 -13.58 -1.28
CA ARG A 45 -29.63 -13.11 -1.39
C ARG A 45 -30.55 -14.24 -1.84
N LEU A 46 -31.69 -14.37 -1.16
CA LEU A 46 -32.79 -15.23 -1.62
C LEU A 46 -33.48 -14.63 -2.86
N VAL A 47 -33.66 -13.30 -2.88
CA VAL A 47 -34.37 -12.56 -3.91
C VAL A 47 -33.45 -11.48 -4.47
N ALA A 48 -33.19 -11.55 -5.77
CA ALA A 48 -32.48 -10.49 -6.48
C ALA A 48 -33.47 -9.35 -6.78
N GLY A 49 -33.05 -8.11 -6.57
CA GLY A 49 -33.92 -6.96 -6.83
C GLY A 49 -33.37 -5.66 -6.28
N GLU A 50 -33.85 -4.55 -6.84
CA GLU A 50 -33.53 -3.20 -6.39
C GLU A 50 -34.40 -2.81 -5.17
N GLY A 51 -33.98 -1.79 -4.43
CA GLY A 51 -34.69 -1.32 -3.24
C GLY A 51 -34.37 -2.16 -2.00
N ASP A 52 -35.40 -2.52 -1.23
CA ASP A 52 -35.23 -3.21 0.05
C ASP A 52 -34.63 -4.61 -0.09
N ASN A 53 -34.88 -5.30 -1.21
CA ASN A 53 -34.31 -6.63 -1.47
C ASN A 53 -32.78 -6.62 -1.61
N CYS A 54 -32.17 -5.46 -1.94
CA CYS A 54 -30.71 -5.35 -2.00
C CYS A 54 -30.06 -5.21 -0.61
N ARG A 55 -30.87 -5.06 0.45
CA ARG A 55 -30.42 -4.89 1.84
C ARG A 55 -30.42 -6.19 2.62
N ASP A 56 -31.27 -7.14 2.22
CA ASP A 56 -31.53 -8.38 2.94
C ASP A 56 -30.63 -9.50 2.41
N VAL A 57 -29.82 -10.09 3.28
CA VAL A 57 -28.96 -11.26 2.96
C VAL A 57 -29.03 -12.31 4.05
N ILE A 58 -28.71 -13.54 3.67
CA ILE A 58 -28.71 -14.71 4.55
C ILE A 58 -27.38 -15.46 4.47
N GLN A 59 -27.02 -16.17 5.53
CA GLN A 59 -25.81 -16.97 5.64
C GLN A 59 -26.16 -18.33 6.24
N CYS A 60 -25.44 -19.35 5.80
CA CYS A 60 -25.54 -20.70 6.34
C CYS A 60 -24.59 -20.86 7.53
N THR A 61 -25.13 -21.21 8.70
CA THR A 61 -24.34 -21.49 9.92
C THR A 61 -24.59 -22.91 10.42
N SER A 62 -23.75 -23.41 11.33
CA SER A 62 -23.97 -24.70 12.01
C SER A 62 -25.28 -24.76 12.80
N SER A 63 -25.89 -23.61 13.08
CA SER A 63 -27.14 -23.44 13.85
C SER A 63 -28.35 -23.18 12.95
N GLY A 64 -28.19 -23.20 11.62
CA GLY A 64 -29.25 -22.92 10.63
C GLY A 64 -28.98 -21.64 9.82
N LEU A 65 -30.02 -21.15 9.12
CA LEU A 65 -29.95 -19.93 8.32
C LEU A 65 -30.02 -18.69 9.22
N GLN A 66 -29.06 -17.78 9.07
CA GLN A 66 -29.05 -16.48 9.73
C GLN A 66 -29.31 -15.39 8.69
N ALA A 67 -30.13 -14.39 9.02
CA ALA A 67 -30.43 -13.26 8.13
C ALA A 67 -29.94 -11.95 8.75
N ILE A 68 -29.42 -11.05 7.91
CA ILE A 68 -29.14 -9.66 8.28
C ILE A 68 -29.76 -8.71 7.25
N ARG A 69 -30.03 -7.49 7.71
CA ARG A 69 -30.49 -6.39 6.87
C ARG A 69 -29.59 -5.18 7.06
N CYS A 70 -29.08 -4.63 5.97
CA CYS A 70 -28.28 -3.40 6.03
C CYS A 70 -29.09 -2.22 6.59
N PRO A 71 -28.46 -1.32 7.37
CA PRO A 71 -29.07 -0.07 7.84
C PRO A 71 -29.69 0.77 6.71
N ALA A 72 -30.58 1.70 7.07
CA ALA A 72 -31.22 2.57 6.09
C ALA A 72 -30.18 3.45 5.37
N GLY A 73 -30.19 3.44 4.04
CA GLY A 73 -29.21 4.18 3.22
C GLY A 73 -28.04 3.32 2.71
N LEU A 74 -27.92 2.07 3.15
CA LEU A 74 -26.90 1.13 2.69
C LEU A 74 -27.52 -0.05 1.95
N TYR A 75 -26.80 -0.61 0.98
CA TYR A 75 -27.08 -1.86 0.30
C TYR A 75 -25.99 -2.88 0.61
N PHE A 76 -26.33 -4.16 0.63
CA PHE A 76 -25.33 -5.20 0.84
C PHE A 76 -24.58 -5.42 -0.46
N ASP A 77 -23.25 -5.39 -0.48
CA ASP A 77 -22.43 -5.76 -1.62
C ASP A 77 -22.10 -7.26 -1.52
N ILE A 78 -22.58 -8.07 -2.47
CA ILE A 78 -22.37 -9.53 -2.48
C ILE A 78 -20.90 -9.90 -2.71
N GLU A 79 -20.12 -9.09 -3.41
CA GLU A 79 -18.72 -9.42 -3.68
C GLU A 79 -17.86 -9.07 -2.47
N LYS A 80 -18.06 -7.88 -1.90
CA LYS A 80 -17.35 -7.40 -0.69
C LYS A 80 -17.85 -8.02 0.62
N GLN A 81 -19.02 -8.67 0.60
CA GLN A 81 -19.66 -9.29 1.77
C GLN A 81 -19.91 -8.29 2.92
N THR A 82 -20.24 -7.03 2.58
CA THR A 82 -20.47 -5.95 3.55
C THR A 82 -21.57 -4.98 3.09
N CYS A 83 -22.12 -4.20 4.01
CA CYS A 83 -23.05 -3.12 3.68
C CYS A 83 -22.29 -1.87 3.23
N ASP A 84 -22.56 -1.39 2.01
CA ASP A 84 -21.93 -0.23 1.39
C ASP A 84 -23.01 0.78 0.94
N TRP A 85 -22.60 1.99 0.56
CA TRP A 85 -23.52 3.04 0.11
C TRP A 85 -24.26 2.61 -1.16
N LYS A 86 -25.55 2.97 -1.26
CA LYS A 86 -26.42 2.57 -2.38
C LYS A 86 -25.82 2.82 -3.77
N GLU A 87 -25.05 3.90 -3.91
CA GLU A 87 -24.44 4.32 -5.17
C GLU A 87 -23.20 3.49 -5.55
N ALA A 88 -22.52 2.91 -4.54
CA ALA A 88 -21.36 2.05 -4.73
C ALA A 88 -21.74 0.60 -5.06
N VAL A 89 -22.94 0.15 -4.65
CA VAL A 89 -23.39 -1.24 -4.84
C VAL A 89 -24.08 -1.42 -6.20
N ARG A 90 -23.39 -2.07 -7.14
CA ARG A 90 -23.93 -2.37 -8.49
C ARG A 90 -24.45 -3.80 -8.66
N ASN A 91 -24.22 -4.67 -7.67
CA ASN A 91 -24.52 -6.11 -7.76
C ASN A 91 -25.85 -6.52 -7.11
N CYS A 92 -26.82 -5.60 -6.93
CA CYS A 92 -28.14 -5.89 -6.33
C CYS A 92 -28.96 -6.97 -7.05
N LYS A 93 -28.69 -7.19 -8.34
CA LYS A 93 -29.36 -8.20 -9.18
C LYS A 93 -28.71 -9.58 -9.08
N THR A 94 -27.57 -9.69 -8.41
CA THR A 94 -26.87 -10.94 -8.18
C THR A 94 -27.39 -11.59 -6.90
N LYS A 95 -27.49 -12.93 -6.85
CA LYS A 95 -27.92 -13.65 -5.65
C LYS A 95 -26.77 -14.22 -4.84
N ASN A 96 -25.74 -14.70 -5.52
CA ASN A 96 -24.60 -15.38 -4.92
C ASN A 96 -23.31 -14.72 -5.39
N LYS A 97 -22.23 -14.87 -4.64
CA LYS A 97 -20.92 -14.48 -5.11
C LYS A 97 -20.55 -15.35 -6.33
N GLU A 98 -19.99 -14.75 -7.37
CA GLU A 98 -19.54 -15.50 -8.55
C GLU A 98 -18.39 -16.41 -8.14
N ARG A 99 -18.58 -17.73 -8.30
CA ARG A 99 -17.58 -18.74 -7.96
C ARG A 99 -16.60 -18.87 -9.13
N LYS A 100 -15.48 -18.19 -8.99
CA LYS A 100 -14.34 -18.34 -9.89
C LYS A 100 -13.76 -19.75 -9.77
N VAL A 101 -13.51 -20.41 -10.91
CA VAL A 101 -12.91 -21.74 -10.95
C VAL A 101 -11.49 -21.64 -10.41
N LYS A 102 -11.16 -22.45 -9.40
CA LYS A 102 -9.84 -22.46 -8.79
C LYS A 102 -8.91 -23.41 -9.55
N PRO A 103 -7.61 -23.11 -9.64
CA PRO A 103 -6.62 -23.99 -10.22
C PRO A 103 -6.38 -25.19 -9.30
N LEU A 104 -5.95 -26.29 -9.90
CA LEU A 104 -5.57 -27.50 -9.18
C LEU A 104 -4.12 -27.34 -8.69
N LEU A 105 -3.99 -26.88 -7.45
CA LEU A 105 -2.71 -26.72 -6.76
C LEU A 105 -2.30 -28.05 -6.10
N ASN A 106 -1.37 -28.78 -6.70
CA ASN A 106 -0.67 -29.87 -6.02
C ASN A 106 0.80 -29.48 -5.79
N THR A 107 1.40 -30.00 -4.73
CA THR A 107 2.78 -29.69 -4.25
C THR A 107 3.88 -29.72 -5.32
N HIS A 108 3.65 -30.36 -6.48
CA HIS A 108 4.61 -30.44 -7.58
C HIS A 108 4.03 -30.16 -8.98
N SER A 109 2.73 -29.86 -9.12
CA SER A 109 2.09 -29.63 -10.42
C SER A 109 1.01 -28.57 -10.31
N LEU A 110 1.14 -27.54 -11.15
CA LEU A 110 0.17 -26.47 -11.31
C LEU A 110 -0.68 -26.78 -12.55
N ALA A 111 -2.00 -26.87 -12.38
CA ALA A 111 -2.92 -27.08 -13.48
C ALA A 111 -4.13 -26.15 -13.36
N CYS A 112 -4.71 -25.80 -14.50
CA CYS A 112 -6.01 -25.16 -14.63
C CYS A 112 -7.09 -26.01 -13.93
N GLY A 113 -8.24 -25.40 -13.63
CA GLY A 113 -9.39 -26.06 -13.01
C GLY A 113 -9.98 -27.18 -13.87
N ASP A 114 -9.80 -27.11 -15.18
CA ASP A 114 -10.12 -28.17 -16.15
C ASP A 114 -9.10 -29.33 -16.21
N GLY A 115 -7.98 -29.21 -15.48
CA GLY A 115 -6.90 -30.20 -15.44
C GLY A 115 -5.78 -29.99 -16.46
N GLN A 116 -5.84 -28.95 -17.30
CA GLN A 116 -4.76 -28.62 -18.23
C GLN A 116 -3.54 -28.08 -17.46
N CYS A 117 -2.36 -28.66 -17.70
CA CYS A 117 -1.11 -28.13 -17.13
C CYS A 117 -0.56 -26.99 -18.01
N ILE A 118 -0.29 -25.84 -17.41
CA ILE A 118 0.39 -24.71 -18.05
C ILE A 118 1.68 -24.38 -17.27
N GLU A 119 2.56 -23.56 -17.85
CA GLU A 119 3.81 -23.18 -17.16
C GLU A 119 3.53 -22.40 -15.88
N ARG A 120 4.36 -22.61 -14.85
CA ARG A 120 4.20 -21.96 -13.54
C ARG A 120 4.16 -20.43 -13.65
N GLY A 121 4.95 -19.84 -14.55
CA GLY A 121 4.98 -18.39 -14.75
C GLY A 121 3.70 -17.79 -15.34
N LEU A 122 2.82 -18.61 -15.90
CA LEU A 122 1.55 -18.18 -16.51
C LEU A 122 0.42 -18.07 -15.49
N PHE A 123 0.59 -18.57 -14.26
CA PHE A 123 -0.40 -18.35 -13.21
C PHE A 123 -0.25 -16.96 -12.60
N CYS A 124 -1.34 -16.22 -12.49
CA CYS A 124 -1.41 -14.89 -11.88
C CYS A 124 -0.62 -13.80 -12.62
N ASN A 125 -0.47 -13.93 -13.93
CA ASN A 125 0.28 -13.00 -14.78
C ASN A 125 -0.61 -11.87 -15.35
N GLY A 126 -1.91 -11.86 -15.06
CA GLY A 126 -2.88 -10.90 -15.58
C GLY A 126 -3.49 -11.29 -16.95
N GLU A 127 -3.04 -12.37 -17.57
CA GLU A 127 -3.54 -12.91 -18.83
C GLU A 127 -4.30 -14.22 -18.57
N LYS A 128 -5.38 -14.47 -19.32
CA LYS A 128 -6.13 -15.73 -19.21
C LYS A 128 -5.53 -16.76 -20.16
N ASP A 129 -4.62 -17.58 -19.66
CA ASP A 129 -3.98 -18.68 -20.37
C ASP A 129 -4.80 -19.97 -20.26
N CYS A 130 -5.50 -20.19 -19.14
CA CYS A 130 -6.46 -21.29 -19.00
C CYS A 130 -7.77 -21.00 -19.75
N ALA A 131 -8.34 -22.02 -20.40
CA ALA A 131 -9.64 -21.90 -21.09
C ALA A 131 -10.80 -21.56 -20.14
N ASP A 132 -10.69 -21.94 -18.87
CA ASP A 132 -11.62 -21.62 -17.77
C ASP A 132 -11.22 -20.36 -16.97
N GLY A 133 -10.06 -19.75 -17.30
CA GLY A 133 -9.49 -18.59 -16.61
C GLY A 133 -9.13 -18.84 -15.14
N SER A 134 -8.91 -20.10 -14.74
CA SER A 134 -8.60 -20.50 -13.36
C SER A 134 -7.22 -20.10 -12.86
N ASP A 135 -6.29 -19.88 -13.77
CA ASP A 135 -4.94 -19.34 -13.55
C ASP A 135 -4.94 -17.97 -12.85
N GLU A 136 -5.91 -17.11 -13.16
CA GLU A 136 -6.02 -15.73 -12.63
C GLU A 136 -6.96 -15.60 -11.43
N ASN A 137 -7.50 -16.72 -10.93
CA ASN A 137 -8.58 -16.70 -9.95
C ASN A 137 -8.11 -16.86 -8.49
N THR A 138 -6.81 -17.07 -8.25
CA THR A 138 -6.23 -17.31 -6.90
C THR A 138 -4.91 -16.58 -6.72
N CYS A 139 -4.93 -15.28 -7.03
CA CYS A 139 -3.75 -14.41 -6.99
C CYS A 139 -3.70 -13.54 -5.73
N ASP A 140 -4.34 -14.01 -4.66
CA ASP A 140 -4.22 -13.37 -3.35
C ASP A 140 -2.94 -13.82 -2.64
N ALA A 141 -2.53 -13.08 -1.60
CA ALA A 141 -1.28 -13.34 -0.88
C ALA A 141 -1.16 -14.76 -0.31
N GLU A 142 -2.28 -15.42 -0.01
CA GLU A 142 -2.30 -16.75 0.59
C GLU A 142 -2.30 -17.88 -0.44
N ASN A 143 -2.91 -17.66 -1.60
CA ASN A 143 -3.16 -18.69 -2.59
C ASN A 143 -2.34 -18.55 -3.88
N ASP A 144 -1.59 -17.45 -4.05
CA ASP A 144 -0.72 -17.27 -5.22
C ASP A 144 0.35 -18.40 -5.27
N PRO A 145 0.35 -19.22 -6.33
CA PRO A 145 1.30 -20.32 -6.47
C PRO A 145 2.76 -19.86 -6.66
N ASN A 146 2.96 -18.61 -7.07
CA ASN A 146 4.23 -17.95 -7.28
C ASN A 146 4.58 -16.98 -6.15
N ARG A 147 3.87 -17.06 -5.02
CA ARG A 147 4.15 -16.22 -3.85
C ARG A 147 5.60 -16.33 -3.40
N ALA A 148 6.15 -15.19 -3.00
CA ALA A 148 7.46 -15.13 -2.37
C ALA A 148 7.47 -16.03 -1.12
N PRO A 149 8.57 -16.77 -0.88
CA PRO A 149 8.67 -17.57 0.34
C PRO A 149 8.75 -16.67 1.58
N PRO A 150 8.45 -17.19 2.78
CA PRO A 150 8.77 -16.52 4.03
C PRO A 150 10.26 -16.18 4.13
N CYS A 151 10.61 -15.15 4.90
CA CYS A 151 11.98 -14.69 5.07
C CYS A 151 12.94 -15.83 5.43
N ASP A 152 13.99 -16.03 4.61
CA ASP A 152 15.09 -16.94 4.89
C ASP A 152 16.38 -16.15 5.15
N LEU A 153 16.78 -16.07 6.41
CA LEU A 153 17.96 -15.33 6.88
C LEU A 153 19.29 -15.89 6.33
N LYS A 154 19.32 -17.10 5.78
CA LYS A 154 20.54 -17.65 5.16
C LYS A 154 20.74 -17.14 3.74
N THR A 155 19.66 -16.87 3.05
CA THR A 155 19.65 -16.42 1.65
C THR A 155 19.59 -14.90 1.58
N CYS A 156 18.79 -14.27 2.44
CA CYS A 156 18.66 -12.82 2.53
C CYS A 156 19.80 -12.22 3.37
N VAL A 157 20.82 -11.70 2.70
CA VAL A 157 21.99 -11.10 3.35
C VAL A 157 22.23 -9.67 2.86
N LEU A 158 22.64 -8.80 3.80
CA LEU A 158 23.06 -7.43 3.50
C LEU A 158 24.31 -7.43 2.60
N PRO A 159 24.49 -6.44 1.72
CA PRO A 159 23.67 -5.22 1.57
C PRO A 159 22.45 -5.37 0.62
N ASP A 160 22.34 -6.48 -0.11
CA ASP A 160 21.37 -6.56 -1.21
C ASP A 160 19.97 -6.95 -0.73
N CYS A 161 19.85 -7.70 0.38
CA CYS A 161 18.59 -8.18 0.93
C CYS A 161 18.53 -7.96 2.44
N PHE A 162 17.37 -7.51 2.92
CA PHE A 162 17.06 -7.48 4.35
C PHE A 162 15.61 -7.91 4.61
N CYS A 163 15.44 -8.89 5.49
CA CYS A 163 14.13 -9.30 6.00
C CYS A 163 14.27 -9.84 7.42
N SER A 164 13.16 -9.89 8.15
CA SER A 164 13.01 -10.65 9.38
C SER A 164 11.61 -11.27 9.42
N GLU A 165 11.37 -12.21 10.34
CA GLU A 165 10.10 -12.96 10.40
C GLU A 165 8.88 -12.04 10.56
N ASP A 166 9.00 -11.00 11.37
CA ASP A 166 7.94 -10.04 11.67
C ASP A 166 8.27 -8.59 11.29
N GLY A 167 9.41 -8.35 10.65
CA GLY A 167 9.85 -7.02 10.21
C GLY A 167 10.39 -6.13 11.34
N THR A 168 10.57 -6.63 12.56
CA THR A 168 10.92 -5.81 13.72
C THR A 168 12.41 -5.84 14.08
N ALA A 169 13.16 -6.80 13.52
CA ALA A 169 14.57 -6.98 13.83
C ALA A 169 15.42 -5.80 13.32
N ILE A 170 16.50 -5.49 14.05
CA ILE A 170 17.42 -4.41 13.71
C ILE A 170 18.45 -4.90 12.68
N PRO A 171 18.70 -4.15 11.59
CA PRO A 171 19.78 -4.45 10.65
C PRO A 171 21.15 -4.63 11.32
N GLY A 172 21.84 -5.71 10.97
CA GLY A 172 23.15 -6.04 11.54
C GLY A 172 23.14 -6.53 12.99
N ASP A 173 21.97 -6.83 13.57
CA ASP A 173 21.81 -7.28 14.95
C ASP A 173 22.46 -6.34 15.98
N LEU A 174 22.41 -5.04 15.69
CA LEU A 174 22.95 -4.01 16.59
C LEU A 174 22.07 -3.90 17.84
N PRO A 175 22.65 -3.70 19.03
CA PRO A 175 21.89 -3.37 20.22
C PRO A 175 21.12 -2.07 20.02
N VAL A 176 19.84 -2.03 20.41
CA VAL A 176 18.95 -0.85 20.27
C VAL A 176 19.63 0.46 20.67
N LYS A 177 20.32 0.47 21.82
CA LYS A 177 21.01 1.65 22.37
C LYS A 177 22.11 2.23 21.48
N ASP A 178 22.64 1.44 20.55
CA ASP A 178 23.75 1.80 19.66
C ASP A 178 23.26 2.16 18.25
N VAL A 179 21.95 2.06 17.99
CA VAL A 179 21.31 2.38 16.70
C VAL A 179 20.92 3.86 16.66
N PRO A 180 21.28 4.64 15.62
CA PRO A 180 20.77 5.99 15.46
C PRO A 180 19.25 5.97 15.22
N MET A 181 18.52 6.81 15.94
CA MET A 181 17.10 7.00 15.69
C MET A 181 16.92 7.85 14.43
N MET A 182 16.46 7.22 13.35
CA MET A 182 16.25 7.89 12.07
C MET A 182 14.84 8.45 11.99
N ILE A 183 14.72 9.69 11.51
CA ILE A 183 13.44 10.34 11.23
C ILE A 183 13.45 10.75 9.76
N THR A 184 12.46 10.29 9.00
CA THR A 184 12.28 10.63 7.59
C THR A 184 11.08 11.56 7.44
N ILE A 185 11.35 12.86 7.30
CA ILE A 185 10.34 13.85 6.96
C ILE A 185 10.10 13.78 5.45
N THR A 186 8.85 13.64 5.03
CA THR A 186 8.50 13.68 3.60
C THR A 186 7.41 14.67 3.27
N PHE A 187 7.50 15.19 2.05
CA PHE A 187 6.46 16.01 1.45
C PHE A 187 6.02 15.41 0.14
N ASP A 188 4.72 15.18 0.03
CA ASP A 188 4.11 14.69 -1.19
C ASP A 188 3.58 15.88 -2.02
N ASP A 189 3.28 15.63 -3.29
CA ASP A 189 2.75 16.57 -4.28
C ASP A 189 3.74 17.60 -4.89
N ALA A 190 3.18 18.49 -5.71
CA ALA A 190 3.89 19.48 -6.49
C ALA A 190 4.65 20.50 -5.64
N ILE A 191 5.90 20.78 -6.04
CA ILE A 191 6.73 21.84 -5.43
C ILE A 191 6.57 23.12 -6.23
N ASN A 192 6.03 24.18 -5.63
CA ASN A 192 5.84 25.48 -6.30
C ASN A 192 5.73 26.63 -5.29
N ASN A 193 5.34 27.82 -5.76
CA ASN A 193 5.26 29.01 -4.92
C ASN A 193 4.29 28.87 -3.72
N ASN A 194 3.42 27.86 -3.71
CA ASN A 194 2.58 27.56 -2.58
C ASN A 194 3.38 27.04 -1.38
N ASN A 195 4.50 26.34 -1.58
CA ASN A 195 5.22 25.64 -0.50
C ASN A 195 6.72 25.92 -0.43
N ILE A 196 7.34 26.56 -1.43
CA ILE A 196 8.78 26.89 -1.40
C ILE A 196 9.19 27.69 -0.15
N GLU A 197 8.40 28.68 0.26
CA GLU A 197 8.74 29.49 1.45
C GLU A 197 8.60 28.68 2.75
N LEU A 198 7.61 27.79 2.83
CA LEU A 198 7.47 26.85 3.96
C LEU A 198 8.72 25.98 4.08
N TYR A 199 9.19 25.41 2.97
CA TYR A 199 10.39 24.56 3.00
C TYR A 199 11.65 25.33 3.41
N LYS A 200 11.80 26.60 3.02
CA LYS A 200 12.91 27.44 3.47
C LYS A 200 12.87 27.74 4.97
N GLU A 201 11.66 27.88 5.53
CA GLU A 201 11.47 28.10 6.98
C GLU A 201 11.84 26.85 7.80
N ILE A 202 11.44 25.67 7.33
CA ILE A 202 11.76 24.38 7.96
C ILE A 202 13.25 24.04 7.76
N PHE A 203 13.77 24.15 6.54
CA PHE A 203 15.14 23.78 6.15
C PHE A 203 16.04 25.01 5.97
N ASN A 204 16.15 25.80 7.03
CA ASN A 204 16.81 27.10 7.04
C ASN A 204 18.36 27.07 7.05
N GLY A 205 18.97 25.88 7.12
CA GLY A 205 20.43 25.69 7.21
C GLY A 205 21.03 25.84 8.61
N ASN A 206 20.21 26.13 9.62
CA ASN A 206 20.63 26.22 11.03
C ASN A 206 20.35 24.93 11.80
N ARG A 207 19.33 24.16 11.40
CA ARG A 207 18.99 22.86 12.00
C ARG A 207 19.98 21.79 11.54
N LYS A 208 20.81 21.29 12.45
CA LYS A 208 21.87 20.33 12.16
C LYS A 208 21.64 19.00 12.87
N ASN A 209 21.87 17.91 12.15
CA ASN A 209 22.03 16.59 12.75
C ASN A 209 23.30 16.52 13.62
N PRO A 210 23.47 15.50 14.49
CA PRO A 210 24.64 15.38 15.37
C PRO A 210 25.99 15.22 14.65
N ASN A 211 26.01 14.97 13.34
CA ASN A 211 27.22 14.98 12.51
C ASN A 211 27.61 16.38 11.99
N GLY A 212 26.83 17.42 12.31
CA GLY A 212 27.03 18.80 11.90
C GLY A 212 26.45 19.16 10.53
N CYS A 213 25.76 18.24 9.86
CA CYS A 213 25.12 18.47 8.57
C CYS A 213 23.68 18.96 8.72
N ASP A 214 23.18 19.71 7.73
CA ASP A 214 21.78 20.12 7.69
C ASP A 214 20.86 18.90 7.74
N ILE A 215 19.77 19.01 8.49
CA ILE A 215 18.69 18.02 8.45
C ILE A 215 18.19 17.85 7.02
N LYS A 216 17.84 16.62 6.64
CA LYS A 216 17.39 16.29 5.29
C LYS A 216 15.97 15.75 5.30
N ALA A 217 15.35 15.81 4.13
CA ALA A 217 13.97 15.39 3.89
C ALA A 217 13.86 14.78 2.48
N THR A 218 12.75 14.11 2.22
CA THR A 218 12.46 13.47 0.93
C THR A 218 11.18 14.05 0.32
N TYR A 219 11.23 14.39 -0.96
CA TYR A 219 10.10 14.98 -1.67
C TYR A 219 9.58 14.01 -2.74
N PHE A 220 8.36 13.52 -2.58
CA PHE A 220 7.67 12.73 -3.60
C PHE A 220 6.91 13.69 -4.52
N VAL A 221 7.54 14.06 -5.63
CA VAL A 221 7.08 15.15 -6.50
C VAL A 221 6.13 14.63 -7.58
N SER A 222 4.96 15.26 -7.70
CA SER A 222 4.04 15.07 -8.83
C SER A 222 4.25 16.15 -9.90
N HIS A 223 3.95 15.84 -11.18
CA HIS A 223 4.32 16.73 -12.28
C HIS A 223 3.50 18.04 -12.33
N LYS A 224 2.18 17.92 -12.23
CA LYS A 224 1.27 19.05 -12.54
C LYS A 224 1.51 20.24 -11.61
N TYR A 225 1.74 21.42 -12.20
CA TYR A 225 2.04 22.69 -11.49
C TYR A 225 3.35 22.72 -10.69
N THR A 226 4.28 21.79 -10.92
CA THR A 226 5.60 21.81 -10.30
C THR A 226 6.54 22.83 -10.96
N ASN A 227 7.26 23.56 -10.12
CA ASN A 227 8.38 24.44 -10.48
C ASN A 227 9.68 23.64 -10.41
N TYR A 228 10.18 23.17 -11.55
CA TYR A 228 11.39 22.36 -11.62
C TYR A 228 12.68 23.11 -11.26
N SER A 229 12.69 24.44 -11.30
CA SER A 229 13.84 25.20 -10.77
C SER A 229 13.91 25.13 -9.25
N ALA A 230 12.75 25.05 -8.58
CA ALA A 230 12.70 24.83 -7.14
C ALA A 230 13.02 23.38 -6.77
N VAL A 231 12.59 22.41 -7.59
CA VAL A 231 13.02 21.00 -7.46
C VAL A 231 14.55 20.90 -7.56
N GLN A 232 15.15 21.57 -8.55
CA GLN A 232 16.61 21.61 -8.72
C GLN A 232 17.32 22.21 -7.50
N GLU A 233 16.83 23.33 -6.96
CA GLU A 233 17.41 23.94 -5.76
C GLU A 233 17.27 23.04 -4.53
N THR A 234 16.13 22.37 -4.39
CA THR A 234 15.86 21.41 -3.30
C THR A 234 16.84 20.23 -3.36
N PHE A 235 17.05 19.66 -4.55
CA PHE A 235 18.05 18.62 -4.78
C PHE A 235 19.49 19.11 -4.55
N ARG A 236 19.80 20.34 -4.97
CA ARG A 236 21.14 20.96 -4.76
C ARG A 236 21.45 21.11 -3.27
N LYS A 237 20.45 21.47 -2.46
CA LYS A 237 20.54 21.57 -0.99
C LYS A 237 20.68 20.21 -0.29
N GLY A 238 20.57 19.11 -1.04
CA GLY A 238 20.83 17.76 -0.56
C GLY A 238 19.60 17.04 -0.01
N HIS A 239 18.40 17.60 -0.20
CA HIS A 239 17.18 16.85 -0.02
C HIS A 239 17.01 15.84 -1.15
N GLU A 240 16.30 14.76 -0.88
CA GLU A 240 16.02 13.72 -1.85
C GLU A 240 14.79 14.09 -2.69
N ILE A 241 14.87 13.82 -3.99
CA ILE A 241 13.75 13.94 -4.93
C ILE A 241 13.36 12.53 -5.37
N ALA A 242 12.10 12.19 -5.19
CA ALA A 242 11.46 10.94 -5.56
C ALA A 242 10.21 11.23 -6.41
N VAL A 243 9.67 10.22 -7.07
CA VAL A 243 8.53 10.39 -8.00
C VAL A 243 7.20 10.10 -7.34
N HIS A 244 6.20 10.93 -7.67
CA HIS A 244 4.80 10.78 -7.25
C HIS A 244 3.83 10.88 -8.43
N SER A 245 4.17 10.19 -9.52
CA SER A 245 3.47 10.17 -10.81
C SER A 245 3.44 11.48 -11.61
N ILE A 246 3.07 11.37 -12.88
CA ILE A 246 2.82 12.53 -13.75
C ILE A 246 1.45 13.10 -13.43
N THR A 247 0.42 12.26 -13.50
CA THR A 247 -0.96 12.75 -13.55
C THR A 247 -1.55 13.02 -12.19
N HIS A 248 -1.07 12.32 -11.15
CA HIS A 248 -1.74 12.19 -9.87
C HIS A 248 -3.24 11.86 -10.07
N ASN A 249 -3.52 10.88 -10.95
CA ASN A 249 -4.86 10.44 -11.33
C ASN A 249 -5.75 10.23 -10.10
N THR A 250 -6.90 10.89 -10.07
CA THR A 250 -7.82 10.89 -8.92
C THR A 250 -8.63 9.60 -8.80
N ASP A 251 -8.60 8.72 -9.81
CA ASP A 251 -9.22 7.41 -9.73
C ASP A 251 -8.32 6.41 -8.98
N GLU A 252 -8.63 6.14 -7.71
CA GLU A 252 -7.90 5.15 -6.90
C GLU A 252 -7.91 3.73 -7.50
N GLN A 253 -8.93 3.38 -8.28
CA GLN A 253 -9.03 2.08 -8.92
C GLN A 253 -8.06 1.96 -10.10
N PHE A 254 -7.74 3.07 -10.77
CA PHE A 254 -6.71 3.09 -11.82
C PHE A 254 -5.39 2.58 -11.26
N TRP A 255 -4.90 3.13 -10.14
CA TRP A 255 -3.63 2.73 -9.55
C TRP A 255 -3.60 1.25 -9.14
N SER A 256 -4.71 0.76 -8.57
CA SER A 256 -4.79 -0.61 -8.06
C SER A 256 -4.82 -1.67 -9.17
N ASN A 257 -5.27 -1.27 -10.37
CA ASN A 257 -5.44 -2.14 -11.54
C ASN A 257 -4.52 -1.75 -12.72
N ALA A 258 -3.63 -0.78 -12.53
CA ALA A 258 -2.76 -0.26 -13.58
C ALA A 258 -1.82 -1.36 -14.08
N THR A 259 -1.57 -1.35 -15.39
CA THR A 259 -0.62 -2.28 -16.02
C THR A 259 0.82 -1.85 -15.72
N VAL A 260 1.78 -2.75 -15.94
CA VAL A 260 3.22 -2.42 -15.82
C VAL A 260 3.60 -1.20 -16.69
N ASP A 261 3.02 -1.10 -17.89
CA ASP A 261 3.23 0.03 -18.81
C ASP A 261 2.59 1.34 -18.31
N ASP A 262 1.39 1.29 -17.71
CA ASP A 262 0.78 2.46 -17.07
C ASP A 262 1.64 2.98 -15.92
N TRP A 263 2.12 2.07 -15.06
CA TRP A 263 3.07 2.39 -13.98
C TRP A 263 4.36 2.99 -14.52
N ALA A 264 4.89 2.48 -15.64
CA ALA A 264 6.11 2.98 -16.25
C ALA A 264 5.91 4.40 -16.80
N LYS A 265 4.81 4.65 -17.51
CA LYS A 265 4.45 5.98 -18.03
C LYS A 265 4.28 6.99 -16.90
N GLU A 266 3.67 6.60 -15.79
CA GLU A 266 3.47 7.49 -14.64
C GLU A 266 4.75 7.74 -13.85
N MET A 267 5.50 6.69 -13.48
CA MET A 267 6.62 6.82 -12.54
C MET A 267 7.95 7.05 -13.25
N ALA A 268 8.31 6.21 -14.23
CA ALA A 268 9.53 6.42 -15.00
C ALA A 268 9.41 7.66 -15.91
N GLY A 269 8.21 7.95 -16.44
CA GLY A 269 7.95 9.20 -17.13
C GLY A 269 8.16 10.43 -16.22
N MET A 270 7.69 10.40 -14.98
CA MET A 270 7.94 11.49 -14.02
C MET A 270 9.43 11.63 -13.68
N ARG A 271 10.17 10.52 -13.59
CA ARG A 271 11.64 10.54 -13.43
C ARG A 271 12.30 11.28 -14.61
N VAL A 272 11.93 10.95 -15.85
CA VAL A 272 12.45 11.61 -17.06
C VAL A 272 12.16 13.12 -17.05
N ILE A 273 10.93 13.51 -16.68
CA ILE A 273 10.55 14.93 -16.56
C ILE A 273 11.43 15.62 -15.52
N ALA A 274 11.57 15.05 -14.32
CA ALA A 274 12.34 15.64 -13.25
C ALA A 274 13.84 15.74 -13.59
N GLU A 275 14.45 14.69 -14.14
CA GLU A 275 15.85 14.70 -14.60
C GLU A 275 16.07 15.78 -15.65
N LYS A 276 15.21 15.88 -16.68
CA LYS A 276 15.35 16.86 -17.77
C LYS A 276 15.12 18.30 -17.31
N PHE A 277 14.04 18.58 -16.57
CA PHE A 277 13.63 19.96 -16.29
C PHE A 277 14.22 20.52 -14.99
N ALA A 278 14.64 19.67 -14.05
CA ALA A 278 15.41 20.07 -12.88
C ALA A 278 16.92 19.85 -13.05
N ASP A 279 17.37 19.32 -14.20
CA ASP A 279 18.80 19.06 -14.50
C ASP A 279 19.47 18.26 -13.36
N ILE A 280 18.77 17.22 -12.92
CA ILE A 280 19.24 16.27 -11.90
C ILE A 280 19.98 15.15 -12.65
N PRO A 281 21.21 14.80 -12.27
CA PRO A 281 21.94 13.72 -12.94
C PRO A 281 21.18 12.39 -12.86
N GLU A 282 21.25 11.62 -13.94
CA GLU A 282 20.64 10.30 -14.04
C GLU A 282 20.98 9.43 -12.81
N ASN A 283 20.04 8.58 -12.40
CA ASN A 283 20.14 7.64 -11.27
C ASN A 283 20.12 8.28 -9.87
N ASN A 284 19.80 9.56 -9.73
CA ASN A 284 19.61 10.19 -8.41
C ASN A 284 18.15 10.21 -7.93
N ILE A 285 17.20 9.92 -8.82
CA ILE A 285 15.76 9.86 -8.52
C ILE A 285 15.36 8.39 -8.48
N VAL A 286 15.34 7.82 -7.28
CA VAL A 286 15.28 6.36 -7.09
C VAL A 286 14.10 5.87 -6.25
N GLY A 287 13.36 6.79 -5.62
CA GLY A 287 12.18 6.47 -4.82
C GLY A 287 10.87 6.64 -5.56
N VAL A 288 9.90 5.79 -5.24
CA VAL A 288 8.51 5.87 -5.72
C VAL A 288 7.55 5.97 -4.53
N ARG A 289 6.50 6.77 -4.66
CA ARG A 289 5.30 6.70 -3.83
C ARG A 289 4.08 6.83 -4.72
N ALA A 290 3.10 5.95 -4.61
CA ALA A 290 1.89 6.03 -5.41
C ALA A 290 0.90 7.08 -4.86
N PRO A 291 0.20 7.84 -5.72
CA PRO A 291 -0.91 8.70 -5.33
C PRO A 291 -1.93 7.97 -4.47
N TYR A 292 -2.42 8.65 -3.43
CA TYR A 292 -3.38 8.13 -2.45
C TYR A 292 -2.94 6.83 -1.74
N LEU A 293 -1.64 6.52 -1.75
CA LEU A 293 -1.06 5.30 -1.21
C LEU A 293 -1.69 4.02 -1.78
N ARG A 294 -2.08 4.05 -3.06
CA ARG A 294 -2.67 2.89 -3.75
C ARG A 294 -1.56 1.97 -4.26
N VAL A 295 -1.42 0.82 -3.61
CA VAL A 295 -0.43 -0.20 -4.02
C VAL A 295 -0.94 -0.91 -5.29
N GLY A 296 -0.06 -1.07 -6.28
CA GLY A 296 -0.37 -1.60 -7.62
C GLY A 296 -0.08 -3.08 -7.82
N GLY A 297 -0.19 -3.88 -6.77
CA GLY A 297 0.07 -5.32 -6.80
C GLY A 297 1.50 -5.64 -7.26
N ASN A 298 1.66 -6.76 -7.97
CA ASN A 298 2.94 -7.12 -8.57
C ASN A 298 3.35 -6.15 -9.70
N ASN A 299 2.41 -5.53 -10.41
CA ASN A 299 2.71 -4.70 -11.58
C ASN A 299 3.55 -3.47 -11.24
N GLN A 300 3.25 -2.81 -10.11
CA GLN A 300 4.05 -1.70 -9.61
C GLN A 300 5.50 -2.11 -9.39
N PHE A 301 5.72 -3.23 -8.69
CA PHE A 301 7.06 -3.68 -8.32
C PHE A 301 7.84 -4.29 -9.49
N THR A 302 7.16 -4.98 -10.42
CA THR A 302 7.75 -5.41 -11.69
C THR A 302 8.25 -4.20 -12.48
N MET A 303 7.43 -3.15 -12.61
CA MET A 303 7.83 -1.91 -13.27
C MET A 303 9.06 -1.30 -12.56
N MET A 304 9.05 -1.25 -11.23
CA MET A 304 10.16 -0.68 -10.48
C MET A 304 11.47 -1.43 -10.67
N GLU A 305 11.42 -2.77 -10.71
CA GLU A 305 12.58 -3.61 -11.00
C GLU A 305 13.09 -3.40 -12.44
N GLU A 306 12.20 -3.42 -13.43
CA GLU A 306 12.55 -3.17 -14.85
C GLU A 306 13.12 -1.76 -15.08
N GLN A 307 12.61 -0.77 -14.34
CA GLN A 307 13.02 0.63 -14.43
C GLN A 307 14.14 0.99 -13.43
N ALA A 308 14.69 0.02 -12.70
CA ALA A 308 15.77 0.20 -11.72
C ALA A 308 15.50 1.29 -10.66
N PHE A 309 14.27 1.38 -10.15
CA PHE A 309 13.99 2.13 -8.93
C PHE A 309 14.54 1.37 -7.72
N LEU A 310 15.05 2.10 -6.72
CA LEU A 310 15.65 1.51 -5.53
C LEU A 310 14.58 1.06 -4.53
N TYR A 311 13.60 1.93 -4.27
CA TYR A 311 12.63 1.69 -3.22
C TYR A 311 11.23 2.25 -3.52
N ASP A 312 10.23 1.57 -2.99
CA ASP A 312 8.86 2.06 -2.84
C ASP A 312 8.64 2.56 -1.41
N SER A 313 7.76 3.54 -1.24
CA SER A 313 7.25 3.96 0.06
C SER A 313 5.76 4.22 -0.05
N THR A 314 5.01 3.21 -0.48
CA THR A 314 3.55 3.24 -0.63
C THR A 314 2.87 2.29 0.34
N ILE A 315 3.49 1.15 0.66
CA ILE A 315 2.89 0.12 1.50
C ILE A 315 2.77 0.63 2.95
N THR A 316 1.55 0.58 3.47
CA THR A 316 1.29 0.92 4.88
C THR A 316 1.29 -0.32 5.74
N ALA A 317 2.01 -0.27 6.87
CA ALA A 317 1.94 -1.27 7.93
C ALA A 317 0.95 -0.81 9.02
N PRO A 318 0.05 -1.69 9.49
CA PRO A 318 -0.89 -1.35 10.53
C PRO A 318 -0.17 -0.99 11.83
N LEU A 319 -0.81 -0.17 12.67
CA LEU A 319 -0.25 0.28 13.94
C LEU A 319 0.27 -0.91 14.78
N SER A 320 1.58 -0.98 14.94
CA SER A 320 2.29 -2.09 15.59
C SER A 320 3.28 -1.57 16.64
N ASN A 321 3.55 -2.39 17.67
CA ASN A 321 4.53 -2.08 18.71
C ASN A 321 5.35 -3.35 19.02
N PRO A 322 6.63 -3.43 18.62
CA PRO A 322 7.42 -2.38 17.96
C PRO A 322 6.97 -2.08 16.52
N PRO A 323 7.31 -0.89 15.98
CA PRO A 323 7.15 -0.56 14.56
C PRO A 323 8.10 -1.37 13.68
N LEU A 324 7.83 -1.43 12.38
CA LEU A 324 8.59 -2.22 11.41
C LEU A 324 9.77 -1.45 10.82
N TRP A 325 10.88 -2.13 10.64
CA TRP A 325 11.99 -1.66 9.81
C TRP A 325 11.65 -1.83 8.32
N PRO A 326 12.28 -1.04 7.41
CA PRO A 326 12.22 -1.31 5.98
C PRO A 326 12.67 -2.74 5.66
N TYR A 327 12.23 -3.28 4.53
CA TYR A 327 12.56 -4.64 4.11
C TYR A 327 12.61 -4.72 2.58
N THR A 328 13.25 -5.76 2.06
CA THR A 328 13.28 -6.02 0.61
C THR A 328 12.17 -6.96 0.17
N MET A 329 11.67 -6.77 -1.03
CA MET A 329 10.54 -7.51 -1.61
C MET A 329 10.92 -8.87 -2.22
N TYR A 330 12.11 -9.39 -1.96
CA TYR A 330 12.49 -10.76 -2.37
C TYR A 330 11.66 -11.84 -1.67
N PHE A 331 11.21 -11.56 -0.44
CA PHE A 331 10.47 -12.47 0.42
C PHE A 331 9.08 -11.90 0.72
N HIS A 332 8.20 -12.76 1.25
CA HIS A 332 6.86 -12.38 1.67
C HIS A 332 6.91 -11.23 2.69
N MET A 333 5.98 -10.28 2.56
CA MET A 333 5.87 -9.12 3.45
C MET A 333 5.71 -9.55 4.93
N PRO A 334 6.36 -8.88 5.88
CA PRO A 334 6.29 -9.25 7.30
C PRO A 334 4.98 -8.80 7.98
N HIS A 335 4.03 -8.25 7.23
CA HIS A 335 2.74 -7.79 7.74
C HIS A 335 1.63 -7.96 6.70
N LYS A 336 0.39 -7.81 7.15
CA LYS A 336 -0.78 -7.90 6.27
C LYS A 336 -0.84 -6.71 5.31
N CYS A 337 -1.36 -6.92 4.12
CA CYS A 337 -1.76 -5.85 3.22
C CYS A 337 -2.84 -5.00 3.90
N HIS A 338 -2.53 -3.75 4.22
CA HIS A 338 -3.37 -2.89 5.06
C HIS A 338 -3.89 -1.68 4.28
N GLY A 339 -5.18 -1.40 4.45
CA GLY A 339 -5.89 -0.33 3.74
C GLY A 339 -7.10 -0.86 2.96
N ASN A 340 -7.98 0.05 2.55
CA ASN A 340 -9.22 -0.32 1.86
C ASN A 340 -8.93 -0.74 0.41
N LEU A 341 -9.36 -1.95 0.03
CA LEU A 341 -9.21 -2.49 -1.33
C LEU A 341 -7.75 -2.43 -1.85
N GLN A 342 -6.76 -2.56 -0.98
CA GLN A 342 -5.36 -2.55 -1.39
C GLN A 342 -5.00 -3.80 -2.19
N ASN A 343 -4.11 -3.64 -3.15
CA ASN A 343 -3.56 -4.73 -3.95
C ASN A 343 -2.04 -4.78 -3.69
N CYS A 344 -1.60 -5.61 -2.73
CA CYS A 344 -0.18 -5.71 -2.39
C CYS A 344 0.52 -6.76 -3.28
N PRO A 345 1.84 -6.60 -3.53
CA PRO A 345 2.62 -7.60 -4.25
C PRO A 345 2.67 -8.93 -3.49
N THR A 346 2.66 -10.01 -4.24
CA THR A 346 2.70 -11.39 -3.71
C THR A 346 3.98 -12.10 -4.09
N ARG A 347 4.63 -11.68 -5.18
CA ARG A 347 5.83 -12.30 -5.75
C ARG A 347 7.11 -11.63 -5.24
N SER A 348 8.24 -12.27 -5.55
CA SER A 348 9.57 -11.73 -5.28
C SER A 348 9.92 -10.61 -6.26
N HIS A 349 10.34 -9.45 -5.75
CA HIS A 349 10.81 -8.31 -6.54
C HIS A 349 12.09 -7.73 -5.94
N ALA A 350 13.03 -7.30 -6.79
CA ALA A 350 14.30 -6.72 -6.37
C ALA A 350 14.18 -5.23 -5.96
N VAL A 351 13.27 -4.93 -5.04
CA VAL A 351 12.90 -3.56 -4.62
C VAL A 351 12.90 -3.46 -3.09
N TRP A 352 13.37 -2.34 -2.55
CA TRP A 352 13.22 -2.02 -1.13
C TRP A 352 11.84 -1.43 -0.83
N GLU A 353 11.25 -1.79 0.29
CA GLU A 353 10.04 -1.16 0.82
C GLU A 353 10.41 -0.31 2.04
N MET A 354 10.36 1.02 1.85
CA MET A 354 10.39 2.02 2.92
C MET A 354 9.00 2.12 3.55
N VAL A 355 8.66 1.05 4.27
CA VAL A 355 7.33 0.79 4.84
C VAL A 355 6.81 1.97 5.66
N MET A 356 5.56 2.34 5.41
CA MET A 356 4.88 3.41 6.13
C MET A 356 4.19 2.86 7.37
N ASN A 357 4.85 2.95 8.52
CA ASN A 357 4.25 2.57 9.80
C ASN A 357 3.13 3.56 10.17
N GLU A 358 1.94 3.06 10.49
CA GLU A 358 0.91 3.92 11.08
C GLU A 358 1.37 4.53 12.42
N LEU A 359 1.09 5.82 12.57
CA LEU A 359 1.28 6.59 13.78
C LEU A 359 0.05 6.40 14.68
N ASP A 360 0.30 6.37 15.99
CA ASP A 360 -0.72 6.27 17.01
C ASP A 360 -1.28 7.66 17.31
N ARG A 361 -2.57 7.85 17.01
CA ARG A 361 -3.27 9.12 17.18
C ARG A 361 -4.02 9.25 18.49
N ARG A 362 -3.89 8.31 19.42
CA ARG A 362 -4.58 8.38 20.72
C ARG A 362 -3.98 9.50 21.56
N GLU A 363 -4.83 10.40 22.04
CA GLU A 363 -4.43 11.50 22.94
C GLU A 363 -3.98 10.97 24.31
N ASN A 364 -4.64 9.91 24.80
CA ASN A 364 -4.21 9.18 25.99
C ASN A 364 -4.00 7.69 25.68
N PRO A 365 -2.76 7.28 25.36
CA PRO A 365 -2.41 5.90 25.04
C PRO A 365 -2.65 4.91 26.20
N GLU A 366 -2.72 5.38 27.45
CA GLU A 366 -2.87 4.54 28.65
C GLU A 366 -4.30 4.03 28.86
N ASN A 367 -5.30 4.73 28.32
CA ASN A 367 -6.72 4.41 28.52
C ASN A 367 -7.19 3.13 27.83
N GLY A 368 -6.32 2.47 27.04
CA GLY A 368 -6.62 1.18 26.41
C GLY A 368 -7.67 1.23 25.29
N GLU A 369 -8.14 2.42 24.90
CA GLU A 369 -9.05 2.57 23.76
C GLU A 369 -8.32 2.20 22.46
N TYR A 370 -9.00 1.44 21.61
CA TYR A 370 -8.49 1.09 20.28
C TYR A 370 -8.97 2.13 19.27
N LEU A 371 -8.02 2.87 18.69
CA LEU A 371 -8.23 3.69 17.50
C LEU A 371 -7.34 3.18 16.38
N PRO A 372 -7.81 3.17 15.12
CA PRO A 372 -6.92 2.90 13.99
C PRO A 372 -5.87 4.00 13.92
N GLY A 373 -4.66 3.63 13.50
CA GLY A 373 -3.59 4.60 13.28
C GLY A 373 -3.81 5.43 12.02
N CYS A 374 -2.81 6.23 11.69
CA CYS A 374 -2.78 7.05 10.48
C CYS A 374 -1.37 7.03 9.90
N ALA A 375 -1.23 6.80 8.59
CA ALA A 375 0.06 6.85 7.92
C ALA A 375 0.49 8.30 7.65
N MET A 376 -0.32 9.04 6.89
CA MET A 376 -0.12 10.47 6.64
C MET A 376 -0.52 11.27 7.88
N VAL A 377 0.30 12.25 8.28
CA VAL A 377 0.01 13.05 9.49
C VAL A 377 -1.29 13.85 9.32
N ASP A 378 -1.54 14.38 8.13
CA ASP A 378 -2.77 15.10 7.82
C ASP A 378 -4.04 14.22 7.80
N SER A 379 -3.89 12.89 7.73
CA SER A 379 -5.01 11.94 7.84
C SER A 379 -5.41 11.65 9.29
N CYS A 380 -4.61 12.07 10.27
CA CYS A 380 -4.89 11.94 11.70
C CYS A 380 -5.96 12.97 12.13
N SER A 381 -7.22 12.70 11.79
CA SER A 381 -8.34 13.65 11.85
C SER A 381 -8.69 14.21 13.23
N ASN A 382 -8.14 13.67 14.32
CA ASN A 382 -8.41 14.10 15.68
C ASN A 382 -7.41 15.15 16.21
N LEU A 383 -6.38 15.49 15.42
CA LEU A 383 -5.46 16.58 15.74
C LEU A 383 -6.13 17.92 15.43
N MET A 384 -6.40 18.72 16.45
CA MET A 384 -7.15 19.97 16.32
C MET A 384 -6.31 21.22 16.64
N ASP A 385 -5.26 21.09 17.45
CA ASP A 385 -4.39 22.20 17.86
C ASP A 385 -2.90 21.80 17.97
N GLY A 386 -2.04 22.81 18.12
CA GLY A 386 -0.57 22.63 18.18
C GLY A 386 -0.10 21.80 19.38
N ASP A 387 -0.78 21.88 20.52
CA ASP A 387 -0.40 21.14 21.73
C ASP A 387 -0.66 19.64 21.55
N GLN A 388 -1.82 19.29 20.99
CA GLN A 388 -2.14 17.92 20.61
C GLN A 388 -1.16 17.38 19.58
N PHE A 389 -0.78 18.20 18.59
CA PHE A 389 0.19 17.79 17.58
C PHE A 389 1.59 17.56 18.18
N TYR A 390 2.04 18.44 19.08
CA TYR A 390 3.29 18.27 19.81
C TYR A 390 3.31 17.00 20.67
N ALA A 391 2.23 16.73 21.41
CA ALA A 391 2.09 15.50 22.20
C ALA A 391 2.08 14.25 21.32
N PHE A 392 1.40 14.33 20.17
CA PHE A 392 1.38 13.26 19.16
C PHE A 392 2.77 12.95 18.59
N LEU A 393 3.58 13.98 18.28
CA LEU A 393 4.94 13.81 17.80
C LEU A 393 5.82 13.12 18.85
N ASN A 394 5.76 13.56 20.12
CA ASN A 394 6.51 12.94 21.21
C ASN A 394 6.11 11.50 21.47
N HIS A 395 4.82 11.20 21.53
CA HIS A 395 4.33 9.83 21.74
C HIS A 395 4.85 8.88 20.65
N ASN A 396 4.76 9.28 19.38
CA ASN A 396 5.23 8.44 18.28
C ASN A 396 6.76 8.37 18.19
N PHE A 397 7.47 9.44 18.57
CA PHE A 397 8.91 9.37 18.74
C PHE A 397 9.30 8.34 19.80
N ASP A 398 8.70 8.38 20.98
CA ASP A 398 8.98 7.43 22.08
C ASP A 398 8.66 5.98 21.69
N ARG A 399 7.57 5.76 20.95
CA ARG A 399 7.19 4.43 20.42
C ARG A 399 8.31 3.79 19.59
N HIS A 400 9.03 4.60 18.80
CA HIS A 400 10.14 4.12 18.00
C HIS A 400 11.44 4.09 18.82
N TYR A 401 11.77 5.20 19.49
CA TYR A 401 13.03 5.44 20.19
C TYR A 401 13.28 4.47 21.35
N LEU A 402 12.24 4.16 22.12
CA LEU A 402 12.31 3.28 23.30
C LEU A 402 12.14 1.78 22.97
N LYS A 403 11.85 1.44 21.71
CA LYS A 403 11.61 0.06 21.26
C LYS A 403 12.76 -0.47 20.41
N ASN A 404 12.59 -0.54 19.10
CA ASN A 404 13.58 -1.09 18.16
C ASN A 404 14.25 -0.04 17.29
N ARG A 405 13.96 1.26 17.51
CA ARG A 405 14.48 2.39 16.72
C ARG A 405 14.27 2.26 15.21
N ALA A 406 13.20 1.57 14.79
CA ALA A 406 12.80 1.60 13.39
C ALA A 406 12.58 3.05 12.93
N PRO A 407 12.90 3.40 11.68
CA PRO A 407 12.76 4.76 11.17
C PRO A 407 11.37 5.32 11.43
N LEU A 408 11.31 6.52 12.02
CA LEU A 408 10.05 7.24 12.22
C LEU A 408 9.72 8.03 10.94
N GLY A 409 8.63 7.63 10.29
CA GLY A 409 8.08 8.34 9.15
C GLY A 409 7.18 9.49 9.57
N LEU A 410 7.48 10.70 9.13
CA LEU A 410 6.61 11.87 9.27
C LEU A 410 6.26 12.38 7.87
N TYR A 411 5.12 11.91 7.36
CA TYR A 411 4.69 12.14 5.98
C TYR A 411 3.63 13.23 5.92
N PHE A 412 3.87 14.28 5.13
CA PHE A 412 3.04 15.48 5.11
C PHE A 412 2.63 15.89 3.69
N HIS A 413 1.45 16.48 3.58
CA HIS A 413 1.17 17.45 2.52
C HIS A 413 1.55 18.85 3.00
N ALA A 414 2.35 19.58 2.22
CA ALA A 414 2.82 20.93 2.60
C ALA A 414 1.69 21.92 2.89
N ALA A 415 0.54 21.77 2.24
CA ALA A 415 -0.64 22.59 2.48
C ALA A 415 -1.15 22.47 3.92
N TRP A 416 -1.04 21.29 4.54
CA TRP A 416 -1.52 21.05 5.91
C TRP A 416 -0.75 21.88 6.94
N LEU A 417 0.58 21.91 6.86
CA LEU A 417 1.41 22.76 7.73
C LEU A 417 1.20 24.25 7.42
N LYS A 418 1.16 24.63 6.14
CA LYS A 418 1.03 26.04 5.75
C LYS A 418 -0.31 26.65 6.16
N ASN A 419 -1.39 25.89 6.06
CA ASN A 419 -2.74 26.38 6.35
C ASN A 419 -3.04 26.40 7.86
N ASN A 420 -2.20 25.76 8.69
CA ASN A 420 -2.36 25.68 10.14
C ASN A 420 -1.07 26.16 10.84
N PRO A 421 -0.90 27.48 11.03
CA PRO A 421 0.31 28.04 11.63
C PRO A 421 0.70 27.44 12.98
N ASP A 422 -0.30 27.13 13.83
CA ASP A 422 -0.09 26.50 15.13
C ASP A 422 0.58 25.10 15.00
N PHE A 423 0.23 24.34 13.96
CA PHE A 423 0.87 23.04 13.69
C PHE A 423 2.31 23.22 13.20
N LEU A 424 2.57 24.21 12.35
CA LEU A 424 3.92 24.53 11.92
C LEU A 424 4.80 24.96 13.10
N GLU A 425 4.30 25.85 13.96
CA GLU A 425 5.01 26.28 15.16
C GLU A 425 5.35 25.10 16.08
N ALA A 426 4.35 24.25 16.38
CA ALA A 426 4.56 23.04 17.19
C ALA A 426 5.57 22.08 16.56
N PHE A 427 5.54 21.92 15.23
CA PHE A 427 6.49 21.06 14.50
C PHE A 427 7.92 21.60 14.55
N LEU A 428 8.10 22.90 14.30
CA LEU A 428 9.41 23.53 14.35
C LEU A 428 9.98 23.48 15.77
N TYR A 429 9.14 23.77 16.78
CA TYR A 429 9.52 23.65 18.19
C TYR A 429 9.95 22.22 18.53
N TRP A 430 9.19 21.22 18.11
CA TRP A 430 9.52 19.82 18.34
C TRP A 430 10.84 19.40 17.67
N ILE A 431 11.08 19.79 16.41
CA ILE A 431 12.36 19.50 15.74
C ILE A 431 13.53 20.11 16.51
N ASP A 432 13.40 21.40 16.87
CA ASP A 432 14.47 22.13 17.56
C ASP A 432 14.75 21.51 18.94
N GLU A 433 13.71 21.09 19.66
CA GLU A 433 13.83 20.40 20.95
C GLU A 433 14.52 19.03 20.82
N ILE A 434 14.12 18.22 19.83
CA ILE A 434 14.71 16.90 19.59
C ILE A 434 16.19 17.02 19.22
N LEU A 435 16.54 17.96 18.34
CA LEU A 435 17.93 18.21 17.94
C LEU A 435 18.81 18.71 19.09
N GLU A 436 18.26 19.47 20.03
CA GLU A 436 18.99 19.96 21.21
C GLU A 436 19.17 18.85 22.27
N LYS A 437 18.13 18.06 22.53
CA LYS A 437 18.14 17.03 23.59
C LYS A 437 18.84 15.73 23.19
N HIS A 438 18.85 15.38 21.90
CA HIS A 438 19.33 14.08 21.43
C HIS A 438 20.54 14.18 20.53
N ASN A 439 21.63 13.49 20.91
CA ASN A 439 22.83 13.37 20.09
C ASN A 439 22.86 12.08 19.24
N ASP A 440 21.79 11.28 19.31
CA ASP A 440 21.62 9.98 18.68
C ASP A 440 20.41 9.93 17.72
N VAL A 441 19.79 11.09 17.43
CA VAL A 441 18.67 11.25 16.50
C VAL A 441 19.14 11.95 15.22
N TYR A 442 18.70 11.46 14.07
CA TYR A 442 19.10 11.96 12.75
C TYR A 442 17.89 12.12 11.82
N PHE A 443 17.71 13.31 11.28
CA PHE A 443 16.74 13.62 10.23
C PHE A 443 17.39 13.41 8.86
N VAL A 444 17.00 12.33 8.18
CA VAL A 444 17.67 11.81 6.98
C VAL A 444 16.69 11.58 5.85
N THR A 445 17.22 11.44 4.63
CA THR A 445 16.40 11.04 3.48
C THR A 445 16.09 9.55 3.50
N MET A 446 15.14 9.10 2.67
CA MET A 446 14.80 7.68 2.56
C MET A 446 15.99 6.85 2.04
N THR A 447 16.68 7.33 1.01
CA THR A 447 17.90 6.68 0.49
C THR A 447 18.98 6.58 1.57
N GLN A 448 19.12 7.59 2.44
CA GLN A 448 20.08 7.55 3.55
C GLN A 448 19.75 6.48 4.60
N VAL A 449 18.46 6.18 4.83
CA VAL A 449 18.06 5.04 5.66
C VAL A 449 18.51 3.74 5.02
N ILE A 450 18.23 3.52 3.73
CA ILE A 450 18.64 2.30 3.02
C ILE A 450 20.16 2.15 3.04
N GLN A 451 20.92 3.21 2.79
CA GLN A 451 22.39 3.19 2.86
C GLN A 451 22.90 2.78 4.25
N TRP A 452 22.24 3.23 5.34
CA TRP A 452 22.56 2.77 6.68
C TRP A 452 22.20 1.30 6.88
N MET A 453 21.05 0.86 6.39
CA MET A 453 20.64 -0.55 6.50
C MET A 453 21.57 -1.49 5.75
N GLN A 454 22.06 -1.08 4.58
CA GLN A 454 23.05 -1.81 3.79
C GLN A 454 24.38 -1.96 4.54
N TYR A 455 24.78 -0.94 5.31
CA TYR A 455 26.03 -0.91 6.07
C TYR A 455 25.83 -0.35 7.49
N PRO A 456 25.19 -1.10 8.41
CA PRO A 456 24.80 -0.57 9.71
C PRO A 456 25.97 0.01 10.49
N LYS A 457 25.78 1.23 11.01
CA LYS A 457 26.78 1.97 11.81
C LYS A 457 26.25 2.28 13.19
N THR A 458 27.12 2.11 14.18
CA THR A 458 26.84 2.50 15.57
C THR A 458 26.84 4.03 15.74
N LEU A 459 26.31 4.53 16.86
CA LEU A 459 26.31 5.98 17.20
C LEU A 459 27.70 6.65 17.18
N ASN A 460 28.77 5.88 17.40
CA ASN A 460 30.13 6.42 17.34
C ASN A 460 30.63 6.56 15.89
N GLU A 461 30.25 5.63 15.02
CA GLU A 461 30.69 5.60 13.62
C GLU A 461 29.85 6.51 12.73
N ILE A 462 28.56 6.68 13.05
CA ILE A 462 27.59 7.39 12.21
C ILE A 462 27.93 8.88 12.00
N LYS A 463 28.69 9.49 12.93
CA LYS A 463 29.17 10.88 12.81
C LYS A 463 30.10 11.10 11.60
N ASN A 464 30.79 10.04 11.18
CA ASN A 464 31.71 10.05 10.04
C ASN A 464 31.20 9.19 8.88
N PHE A 465 29.91 8.84 8.87
CA PHE A 465 29.33 8.05 7.80
C PHE A 465 29.13 8.93 6.56
N GLU A 466 29.98 8.73 5.55
CA GLU A 466 30.02 9.57 4.33
C GLU A 466 28.67 9.75 3.62
N PRO A 467 27.81 8.73 3.46
CA PRO A 467 26.52 8.92 2.81
C PRO A 467 25.59 9.92 3.53
N TRP A 468 25.74 10.05 4.86
CA TRP A 468 24.98 11.05 5.65
C TRP A 468 25.67 12.42 5.71
N ARG A 469 26.84 12.55 5.09
CA ARG A 469 27.60 13.80 4.94
C ARG A 469 27.60 14.33 3.51
N GLU A 470 27.01 13.60 2.56
CA GLU A 470 26.79 14.12 1.22
C GLU A 470 25.97 15.41 1.29
N LYS A 471 26.43 16.46 0.58
CA LYS A 471 25.78 17.79 0.61
C LYS A 471 25.50 18.26 2.06
N CYS A 472 26.49 18.07 2.94
CA CYS A 472 26.37 18.30 4.39
C CYS A 472 25.77 19.68 4.73
N SER A 473 26.39 20.76 4.26
CA SER A 473 25.87 22.12 4.38
C SER A 473 26.17 22.91 3.11
N VAL A 474 25.18 22.95 2.21
CA VAL A 474 25.35 23.50 0.88
C VAL A 474 25.03 24.99 0.88
N GLU A 475 26.09 25.79 0.76
CA GLU A 475 25.98 27.22 0.47
C GLU A 475 26.11 27.50 -1.03
N GLY A 476 26.20 28.78 -1.39
CA GLY A 476 26.37 29.20 -2.78
C GLY A 476 25.07 29.44 -3.54
N LYS A 477 25.25 29.77 -4.81
CA LYS A 477 24.22 30.32 -5.70
C LYS A 477 23.35 29.21 -6.29
N PRO A 478 22.07 29.49 -6.61
CA PRO A 478 21.22 28.57 -7.37
C PRO A 478 21.79 28.36 -8.79
N ALA A 479 21.36 27.29 -9.45
CA ALA A 479 21.78 26.97 -10.82
C ALA A 479 21.47 28.10 -11.82
N CYS A 480 20.32 28.76 -11.65
CA CYS A 480 19.97 29.98 -12.38
C CYS A 480 19.34 31.03 -11.47
N TRP A 481 19.59 32.32 -11.76
CA TRP A 481 19.03 33.44 -10.99
C TRP A 481 17.57 33.74 -11.33
N VAL A 482 17.22 33.59 -12.60
CA VAL A 482 15.88 33.85 -13.12
C VAL A 482 15.49 32.65 -13.98
N PRO A 483 14.66 31.74 -13.45
CA PRO A 483 14.09 30.65 -14.22
C PRO A 483 13.29 31.12 -15.43
N ASN A 484 13.29 30.32 -16.49
CA ASN A 484 12.34 30.48 -17.59
C ASN A 484 10.95 30.08 -17.10
N SER A 485 9.95 30.93 -17.36
CA SER A 485 8.54 30.60 -17.10
C SER A 485 7.88 30.22 -18.42
N CYS A 486 7.79 28.92 -18.68
CA CYS A 486 7.31 28.36 -19.93
C CYS A 486 5.80 28.19 -19.87
N ARG A 487 5.07 29.00 -20.63
CA ARG A 487 3.62 28.88 -20.76
C ARG A 487 3.30 27.84 -21.83
N LEU A 488 2.90 26.65 -21.42
CA LEU A 488 2.82 25.46 -22.27
C LEU A 488 1.40 24.91 -22.36
N THR A 489 1.13 24.18 -23.44
CA THR A 489 -0.11 23.43 -23.67
C THR A 489 0.24 22.03 -24.19
N SER A 490 -0.65 21.06 -24.02
CA SER A 490 -0.53 19.73 -24.63
C SER A 490 -1.91 19.24 -25.07
N LYS A 491 -1.92 18.36 -26.08
CA LYS A 491 -3.14 17.67 -26.51
C LYS A 491 -3.68 16.72 -25.44
N GLU A 492 -2.80 16.22 -24.57
CA GLU A 492 -3.14 15.29 -23.50
C GLU A 492 -3.81 15.98 -22.29
N VAL A 493 -3.65 17.30 -22.15
CA VAL A 493 -4.30 18.11 -21.12
C VAL A 493 -5.13 19.22 -21.79
N PRO A 494 -6.24 18.84 -22.46
CA PRO A 494 -6.98 19.75 -23.34
C PRO A 494 -7.62 20.91 -22.57
N GLY A 495 -7.44 22.12 -23.10
CA GLY A 495 -8.06 23.33 -22.56
C GLY A 495 -7.27 23.99 -21.42
N GLU A 496 -6.23 23.34 -20.90
CA GLU A 496 -5.36 23.93 -19.88
C GLU A 496 -4.15 24.62 -20.52
N THR A 497 -3.68 25.68 -19.86
CA THR A 497 -2.38 26.28 -20.14
C THR A 497 -1.61 26.31 -18.83
N ILE A 498 -0.53 25.54 -18.77
CA ILE A 498 0.20 25.28 -17.53
C ILE A 498 1.56 25.96 -17.64
N ASN A 499 1.94 26.67 -16.58
CA ASN A 499 3.25 27.30 -16.50
C ASN A 499 4.24 26.31 -15.87
N LEU A 500 5.30 25.97 -16.60
CA LEU A 500 6.42 25.16 -16.13
C LEU A 500 7.64 26.06 -15.95
N GLN A 501 8.20 26.10 -14.74
CA GLN A 501 9.42 26.87 -14.47
C GLN A 501 10.65 25.97 -14.49
N THR A 502 11.66 26.30 -15.29
CA THR A 502 12.92 25.54 -15.40
C THR A 502 14.10 26.48 -15.70
N CYS A 503 15.30 26.13 -15.25
CA CYS A 503 16.53 26.80 -15.68
C CYS A 503 16.92 26.43 -17.12
N GLY A 504 16.41 25.30 -17.63
CA GLY A 504 16.59 24.85 -19.01
C GLY A 504 15.77 25.64 -20.02
N ARG A 505 15.92 25.31 -21.30
CA ARG A 505 15.10 25.88 -22.38
C ARG A 505 13.66 25.37 -22.28
N CYS A 506 12.68 26.24 -22.57
CA CYS A 506 11.29 25.82 -22.66
C CYS A 506 11.09 24.72 -23.72
N PRO A 507 10.37 23.64 -23.39
CA PRO A 507 10.02 22.59 -24.35
C PRO A 507 8.99 23.09 -25.36
N ASN A 508 8.72 22.30 -26.40
CA ASN A 508 7.75 22.66 -27.44
C ASN A 508 6.31 22.48 -26.94
N ASN A 509 6.06 21.42 -26.18
CA ASN A 509 4.77 21.07 -25.60
C ASN A 509 4.87 20.92 -24.09
N TYR A 510 3.73 20.95 -23.40
CA TYR A 510 3.69 20.57 -21.99
C TYR A 510 3.96 19.06 -21.86
N PRO A 511 4.98 18.64 -21.08
CA PRO A 511 5.28 17.23 -20.87
C PRO A 511 4.09 16.49 -20.26
N TRP A 512 3.86 15.24 -20.65
CA TRP A 512 2.81 14.40 -20.08
C TRP A 512 3.11 12.91 -20.30
N LEU A 513 2.11 12.04 -20.12
CA LEU A 513 2.26 10.57 -20.18
C LEU A 513 2.90 10.07 -21.47
N GLN A 514 2.46 10.54 -22.64
CA GLN A 514 2.99 10.06 -23.94
C GLN A 514 4.23 10.83 -24.40
N ASP A 515 4.44 12.05 -23.90
CA ASP A 515 5.61 12.87 -24.21
C ASP A 515 6.21 13.45 -22.91
N PRO A 516 6.92 12.65 -22.10
CA PRO A 516 7.55 13.13 -20.86
C PRO A 516 8.69 14.12 -21.14
N THR A 517 9.15 14.23 -22.38
CA THR A 517 10.21 15.17 -22.75
C THR A 517 9.66 16.54 -23.16
N GLY A 518 8.40 16.62 -23.56
CA GLY A 518 7.77 17.80 -24.16
C GLY A 518 8.34 18.19 -25.53
N ASP A 519 9.09 17.30 -26.19
CA ASP A 519 9.77 17.62 -27.44
C ASP A 519 8.83 17.57 -28.66
N GLY A 520 7.72 16.83 -28.57
CA GLY A 520 6.72 16.70 -29.61
C GLY A 520 7.12 15.78 -30.78
N PHE A 521 7.99 14.81 -30.53
CA PHE A 521 8.34 13.79 -31.52
C PHE A 521 7.22 12.74 -31.63
N PHE A 522 6.94 12.31 -32.87
CA PHE A 522 5.95 11.28 -33.21
C PHE A 522 6.65 9.98 -33.61
#